data_AF-A0A922M7K1-F1
#
_entry.id   AF-A0A922M7K1-F1
#
_cell.length_a   1.000
_cell.length_b   1.000
_cell.length_c   1.000
_cell.angle_alpha   90.00
_cell.angle_beta   90.00
_cell.angle_gamma   90.00
#
_symmetry.space_group_name_H-M   'P 1'
#
loop_
_entity.id
_entity.type
_entity.pdbx_description
1 polymer ?
#
loop_
_entity_poly.entity_id
_entity_poly.type
_entity_poly.pdbx_seq_one_letter_code
_entity_poly.pdbx_strand_id
1 'polypeptide(L)'
;MADVKTSKINQNNCGLCNENPSKYCCPRCEVFYCSLDCYKSEKHLQCSESFYRDCVNSELTAHHADDESRDKMVDILKRMQDDDNIDIDDLIEYDDEPADSDDDEDDDLEKRIENLNLDDADAIWNALTEDERNEFEALINRGDVGGIMPQWEPWWMYRREKKLVEDVNVNVDDADMLKNCPELKAVPKFETLTAVKPSPAIKSNITNVLASYAFILRYFNGEIEPEEAVICLFNICDNLNTNTNFDDPAVALESVAQKCLQSEFIQTDEASISVMKKDTFLLIRGPSDDNEKYYCQAALSHLHKILTEAKTLDKQTKDQKTTKEKTTFSKKFPEHEKEHLPSLDVSKVKKCIKKVEYYLSYVDSYDMDFE
;
A
#
# COMPACT_ATOMS: atom_id res chain seq x y z
N MET A 1 -42.92 -17.29 20.44
CA MET A 1 -44.21 -16.80 20.96
C MET A 1 -43.87 -16.10 22.27
N ALA A 2 -43.98 -14.81 22.52
CA ALA A 2 -44.54 -13.60 21.89
C ALA A 2 -44.08 -12.48 22.87
N ASP A 3 -43.86 -11.21 22.59
CA ASP A 3 -43.95 -10.36 21.40
C ASP A 3 -43.03 -9.15 21.69
N VAL A 4 -42.15 -8.84 20.76
CA VAL A 4 -41.38 -7.60 20.73
C VAL A 4 -42.35 -6.50 20.28
N LYS A 5 -42.76 -5.62 21.20
CA LYS A 5 -43.51 -4.41 20.83
C LYS A 5 -42.51 -3.34 20.41
N THR A 6 -42.18 -3.38 19.13
CA THR A 6 -41.59 -2.26 18.37
C THR A 6 -42.60 -1.11 18.38
N SER A 7 -42.37 -0.12 19.23
CA SER A 7 -43.17 1.11 19.25
C SER A 7 -42.91 1.89 17.97
N LYS A 8 -43.98 2.05 17.20
CA LYS A 8 -44.10 2.80 15.95
C LYS A 8 -43.34 4.14 16.02
N ILE A 9 -42.40 4.31 15.10
CA ILE A 9 -41.80 5.61 14.76
C ILE A 9 -42.94 6.49 14.24
N ASN A 10 -43.44 7.40 15.07
CA ASN A 10 -44.21 8.53 14.56
C ASN A 10 -43.25 9.33 13.67
N GLN A 11 -43.55 9.39 12.38
CA GLN A 11 -42.87 10.27 11.42
C GLN A 11 -43.15 11.72 11.82
N ASN A 12 -42.41 12.22 12.80
CA ASN A 12 -42.39 13.62 13.14
C ASN A 12 -41.43 14.31 12.16
N ASN A 13 -41.91 15.32 11.46
CA ASN A 13 -41.04 16.19 10.66
C ASN A 13 -40.03 16.87 11.59
N CYS A 14 -38.87 17.25 11.05
CA CYS A 14 -37.85 18.00 11.75
C CYS A 14 -38.46 19.28 12.33
N GLY A 15 -38.37 19.49 13.64
CA GLY A 15 -38.92 20.68 14.32
C GLY A 15 -38.19 21.99 14.02
N LEU A 16 -37.16 21.97 13.17
CA LEU A 16 -36.33 23.12 12.80
C LEU A 16 -36.62 23.59 11.36
N CYS A 17 -36.64 22.66 10.39
CA CYS A 17 -36.99 22.96 8.99
C CYS A 17 -38.43 22.60 8.60
N ASN A 18 -39.10 21.69 9.32
CA ASN A 18 -40.43 21.13 9.00
C ASN A 18 -40.59 20.46 7.62
N GLU A 19 -39.52 20.41 6.80
CA GLU A 19 -39.54 19.91 5.43
C GLU A 19 -39.16 18.42 5.33
N ASN A 20 -38.23 17.97 6.17
CA ASN A 20 -37.68 16.62 6.13
C ASN A 20 -38.07 15.81 7.38
N PRO A 21 -38.19 14.47 7.29
CA PRO A 21 -38.44 13.63 8.46
C PRO A 21 -37.26 13.72 9.44
N SER A 22 -37.56 13.78 10.74
CA SER A 22 -36.51 13.83 11.75
C SER A 22 -35.75 12.51 11.85
N LYS A 23 -34.42 12.58 11.92
CA LYS A 23 -33.52 11.43 12.08
C LYS A 23 -32.84 11.39 13.46
N TYR A 24 -32.69 12.54 14.11
CA TYR A 24 -31.91 12.72 15.32
C TYR A 24 -32.71 13.54 16.35
N CYS A 25 -32.32 13.46 17.63
CA CYS A 25 -32.94 14.21 18.72
C CYS A 25 -31.84 14.92 19.53
N CYS A 26 -32.01 16.21 19.84
CA CYS A 26 -31.07 16.93 20.69
C CYS A 26 -31.23 16.49 22.16
N PRO A 27 -30.16 16.07 22.85
CA PRO A 27 -30.25 15.63 24.25
C PRO A 27 -30.46 16.79 25.24
N ARG A 28 -30.28 18.05 24.82
CA ARG A 28 -30.43 19.23 25.69
C ARG A 28 -31.84 19.80 25.69
N CYS A 29 -32.53 19.77 24.55
CA CYS A 29 -33.85 20.38 24.37
C CYS A 29 -34.91 19.41 23.80
N GLU A 30 -34.53 18.16 23.55
CA GLU A 30 -35.40 17.08 23.04
C GLU A 30 -36.05 17.37 21.68
N VAL A 31 -35.54 18.34 20.92
CA VAL A 31 -36.02 18.68 19.58
C VAL A 31 -35.49 17.68 18.56
N PHE A 32 -36.41 17.17 17.72
CA PHE A 32 -36.10 16.24 16.64
C PHE A 32 -35.67 16.97 15.35
N TYR A 33 -34.54 16.58 14.75
CA TYR A 33 -33.94 17.24 13.58
C TYR A 33 -33.47 16.25 12.48
N CYS A 34 -33.33 16.72 11.24
CA CYS A 34 -33.02 15.86 10.09
C CYS A 34 -31.52 15.75 9.73
N SER A 35 -30.74 16.81 9.94
CA SER A 35 -29.31 16.89 9.58
C SER A 35 -28.54 17.86 10.49
N LEU A 36 -27.21 17.84 10.37
CA LEU A 36 -26.32 18.79 11.08
C LEU A 36 -26.62 20.25 10.74
N ASP A 37 -27.09 20.55 9.54
CA ASP A 37 -27.46 21.92 9.14
C ASP A 37 -28.65 22.44 9.96
N CYS A 38 -29.62 21.56 10.23
CA CYS A 38 -30.71 21.89 11.15
C CYS A 38 -30.20 22.04 12.58
N TYR A 39 -29.28 21.17 13.04
CA TYR A 39 -28.68 21.29 14.38
C TYR A 39 -27.92 22.62 14.59
N LYS A 40 -27.25 23.13 13.55
CA LYS A 40 -26.49 24.40 13.56
C LYS A 40 -27.31 25.62 13.13
N SER A 41 -28.61 25.45 12.83
CA SER A 41 -29.46 26.55 12.38
C SER A 41 -29.68 27.58 13.48
N GLU A 42 -30.01 28.82 13.09
CA GLU A 42 -30.33 29.90 14.05
C GLU A 42 -31.43 29.51 15.05
N LYS A 43 -32.36 28.63 14.64
CA LYS A 43 -33.44 28.14 15.51
C LYS A 43 -32.97 27.20 16.63
N HIS A 44 -31.76 26.66 16.55
CA HIS A 44 -31.17 25.75 17.53
C HIS A 44 -29.80 26.23 18.05
N LEU A 45 -29.49 27.52 17.86
CA LEU A 45 -28.19 28.11 18.16
C LEU A 45 -27.78 27.95 19.64
N GLN A 46 -28.73 28.16 20.56
CA GLN A 46 -28.48 28.10 22.01
C GLN A 46 -27.92 26.73 22.46
N CYS A 47 -28.44 25.64 21.91
CA CYS A 47 -28.02 24.28 22.26
C CYS A 47 -26.75 23.86 21.51
N SER A 48 -26.58 24.30 20.25
CA SER A 48 -25.34 24.03 19.51
C SER A 48 -24.16 24.81 20.09
N GLU A 49 -24.32 26.10 20.38
CA GLU A 49 -23.26 26.96 20.89
C GLU A 49 -22.85 26.60 22.31
N SER A 50 -23.81 26.31 23.19
CA SER A 50 -23.48 25.83 24.54
C SER A 50 -22.72 24.52 24.51
N PHE A 51 -23.05 23.60 23.59
CA PHE A 51 -22.30 22.36 23.43
C PHE A 51 -20.87 22.61 22.93
N TYR A 52 -20.70 23.47 21.92
CA TYR A 52 -19.37 23.86 21.45
C TYR A 52 -18.55 24.54 22.54
N ARG A 53 -19.15 25.46 23.30
CA ARG A 53 -18.51 26.13 24.43
C ARG A 53 -18.08 25.14 25.50
N ASP A 54 -18.92 24.18 25.84
CA ASP A 54 -18.58 23.16 26.84
C ASP A 54 -17.43 22.27 26.35
N CYS A 55 -17.40 21.90 25.07
CA CYS A 55 -16.29 21.15 24.47
C CYS A 55 -14.97 21.95 24.46
N VAL A 56 -15.02 23.22 24.08
CA VAL A 56 -13.83 24.09 24.09
C VAL A 56 -13.34 24.33 25.52
N ASN A 57 -14.26 24.58 26.46
CA ASN A 57 -13.90 24.73 27.86
C ASN A 57 -13.31 23.44 28.44
N SER A 58 -13.87 22.27 28.11
CA SER A 58 -13.30 21.00 28.59
C SER A 58 -11.89 20.76 28.04
N GLU A 59 -11.64 21.13 26.79
CA GLU A 59 -10.30 21.01 26.18
C GLU A 59 -9.31 22.00 26.82
N LEU A 60 -9.73 23.26 27.02
CA LEU A 60 -8.93 24.27 27.72
C LEU A 60 -8.64 23.89 29.18
N THR A 61 -9.56 23.18 29.84
CA THR A 61 -9.33 22.68 31.21
C THR A 61 -8.45 21.43 31.21
N ALA A 62 -8.45 20.64 30.13
CA ALA A 62 -7.54 19.51 29.97
C ALA A 62 -6.09 19.97 29.72
N HIS A 63 -5.91 21.12 29.08
CA HIS A 63 -4.65 21.84 28.92
C HIS A 63 -4.45 22.88 30.03
N HIS A 64 -4.35 22.45 31.29
CA HIS A 64 -3.90 23.34 32.34
C HIS A 64 -2.41 23.68 32.13
N ALA A 65 -2.10 24.96 31.92
CA ALA A 65 -0.78 25.49 32.23
C ALA A 65 -0.53 25.33 33.73
N ASP A 66 0.70 24.95 34.11
CA ASP A 66 1.09 24.71 35.50
C ASP A 66 0.67 25.84 36.43
N ASP A 67 0.31 25.51 37.67
CA ASP A 67 -0.09 26.49 38.70
C ASP A 67 0.94 27.62 38.85
N GLU A 68 2.22 27.34 38.61
CA GLU A 68 3.31 28.33 38.61
C GLU A 68 3.19 29.37 37.48
N SER A 69 2.75 28.96 36.30
CA SER A 69 2.53 29.84 35.14
C SER A 69 1.31 30.74 35.36
N ARG A 70 0.25 30.17 35.95
CA ARG A 70 -0.94 30.93 36.35
C ARG A 70 -0.61 31.95 37.44
N ASP A 71 0.17 31.56 38.44
CA ASP A 71 0.56 32.46 39.52
C ASP A 71 1.46 33.58 39.02
N LYS A 72 2.40 33.32 38.09
CA LYS A 72 3.19 34.35 37.39
C LYS A 72 2.30 35.34 36.63
N MET A 73 1.29 34.85 35.90
CA MET A 73 0.36 35.71 35.17
C MET A 73 -0.52 36.56 36.09
N VAL A 74 -0.97 36.00 37.21
CA VAL A 74 -1.73 36.73 38.25
C VAL A 74 -0.85 37.78 38.93
N ASP A 75 0.44 37.49 39.14
CA ASP A 75 1.40 38.45 39.71
C ASP A 75 1.68 39.61 38.77
N ILE A 76 1.78 39.36 37.46
CA ILE A 76 1.93 40.39 36.41
C ILE A 76 0.69 41.30 36.37
N LEU A 77 -0.51 40.71 36.41
CA LEU A 77 -1.76 41.47 36.40
C LEU A 77 -1.96 42.30 37.68
N LYS A 78 -1.52 41.81 38.84
CA LYS A 78 -1.53 42.57 40.09
C LYS A 78 -0.53 43.72 40.07
N ARG A 79 0.67 43.53 39.51
CA ARG A 79 1.65 44.61 39.33
C ARG A 79 1.10 45.71 38.41
N MET A 80 0.36 45.35 37.36
CA MET A 80 -0.32 46.31 36.47
C MET A 80 -1.45 47.10 37.17
N GLN A 81 -2.08 46.53 38.19
CA GLN A 81 -3.20 47.17 38.89
C GLN A 81 -2.75 48.09 40.05
N ASP A 82 -1.58 47.80 40.64
CA ASP A 82 -1.04 48.59 41.76
C ASP A 82 -0.23 49.82 41.29
N ASP A 83 0.21 49.87 40.03
CA ASP A 83 0.89 51.03 39.42
C ASP A 83 0.00 51.73 38.37
N ASP A 84 -0.80 52.70 38.80
CA ASP A 84 -1.62 53.58 37.95
C ASP A 84 -0.80 54.54 37.04
N ASN A 85 0.50 54.29 36.83
CA ASN A 85 1.37 55.22 36.09
C ASN A 85 2.58 54.59 35.37
N ILE A 86 2.42 53.39 34.80
CA ILE A 86 3.42 52.82 33.88
C ILE A 86 3.03 53.22 32.44
N ASP A 87 3.90 54.01 31.81
CA ASP A 87 3.80 54.35 30.40
C ASP A 87 3.99 53.05 29.59
N ILE A 88 3.02 52.72 28.72
CA ILE A 88 3.02 51.49 27.92
C ILE A 88 4.24 51.42 26.99
N ASP A 89 4.86 52.57 26.70
CA ASP A 89 6.04 52.71 25.83
C ASP A 89 7.36 52.26 26.52
N ASP A 90 7.42 52.23 27.86
CA ASP A 90 8.64 51.90 28.62
C ASP A 90 8.75 50.40 29.01
N LEU A 91 7.72 49.59 28.73
CA LEU A 91 7.75 48.12 28.91
C LEU A 91 8.07 47.35 27.62
N ILE A 92 8.20 48.05 26.49
CA ILE A 92 8.79 47.48 25.27
C ILE A 92 10.29 47.76 25.36
N GLU A 93 10.95 47.11 26.32
CA GLU A 93 12.36 46.83 26.15
C GLU A 93 12.39 45.96 24.88
N TYR A 94 12.98 46.50 23.79
CA TYR A 94 13.41 45.68 22.68
C TYR A 94 14.44 44.73 23.27
N ASP A 95 13.92 43.62 23.79
CA ASP A 95 14.68 42.42 24.02
C ASP A 95 15.13 41.99 22.63
N ASP A 96 16.32 42.46 22.28
CA ASP A 96 17.15 41.94 21.20
C ASP A 96 17.79 40.61 21.67
N GLU A 97 17.13 39.90 22.59
CA GLU A 97 17.19 38.45 22.53
C GLU A 97 16.55 38.07 21.20
N PRO A 98 17.30 37.42 20.29
CA PRO A 98 16.65 36.82 19.14
C PRO A 98 15.56 35.95 19.73
N ALA A 99 14.31 36.24 19.38
CA ALA A 99 13.27 35.25 19.50
C ALA A 99 13.89 33.96 18.94
N ASP A 100 13.88 32.87 19.73
CA ASP A 100 14.06 31.49 19.28
C ASP A 100 12.93 31.15 18.28
N SER A 101 12.83 31.96 17.24
CA SER A 101 12.34 31.58 15.95
C SER A 101 13.47 30.72 15.40
N ASP A 102 13.49 29.45 15.82
CA ASP A 102 14.11 28.32 15.12
C ASP A 102 13.50 28.15 13.69
N ASP A 103 13.09 29.25 13.05
CA ASP A 103 13.08 29.37 11.60
C ASP A 103 14.50 29.80 11.21
N ASP A 104 15.48 28.99 11.59
CA ASP A 104 16.68 28.90 10.77
C ASP A 104 16.16 28.63 9.36
N GLU A 105 16.53 29.50 8.42
CA GLU A 105 16.31 29.30 6.98
C GLU A 105 17.11 28.07 6.54
N ASP A 106 16.73 26.88 7.03
CA ASP A 106 17.22 25.63 6.52
C ASP A 106 16.80 25.61 5.06
N ASP A 107 17.80 25.68 4.18
CA ASP A 107 17.62 25.61 2.74
C ASP A 107 16.65 24.46 2.44
N ASP A 108 15.52 24.81 1.82
CA ASP A 108 14.45 23.90 1.45
C ASP A 108 15.01 22.56 0.93
N LEU A 109 14.60 21.44 1.54
CA LEU A 109 15.15 20.12 1.28
C LEU A 109 15.18 19.80 -0.21
N GLU A 110 14.14 20.23 -0.94
CA GLU A 110 14.04 20.10 -2.40
C GLU A 110 15.28 20.65 -3.13
N LYS A 111 15.78 21.81 -2.71
CA LYS A 111 16.97 22.45 -3.30
C LYS A 111 18.26 21.70 -2.95
N ARG A 112 18.35 21.17 -1.73
CA ARG A 112 19.52 20.39 -1.28
C ARG A 112 19.65 19.07 -2.04
N ILE A 113 18.53 18.45 -2.42
CA ILE A 113 18.52 17.16 -3.12
C ILE A 113 18.42 17.25 -4.65
N GLU A 114 18.14 18.44 -5.23
CA GLU A 114 17.89 18.64 -6.66
C GLU A 114 18.97 18.05 -7.59
N ASN A 115 20.24 18.12 -7.19
CA ASN A 115 21.38 17.66 -7.99
C ASN A 115 22.00 16.36 -7.47
N LEU A 116 21.37 15.69 -6.51
CA LEU A 116 21.87 14.43 -5.95
C LEU A 116 21.34 13.23 -6.72
N ASN A 117 22.14 12.19 -6.75
CA ASN A 117 21.69 10.90 -7.26
C ASN A 117 20.76 10.25 -6.23
N LEU A 118 19.48 10.09 -6.59
CA LEU A 118 18.48 9.48 -5.70
C LEU A 118 18.75 7.98 -5.44
N ASP A 119 19.55 7.32 -6.29
CA ASP A 119 19.97 5.94 -6.08
C ASP A 119 21.18 5.81 -5.12
N ASP A 120 21.71 6.92 -4.61
CA ASP A 120 22.83 6.93 -3.66
C ASP A 120 22.36 7.35 -2.26
N ALA A 121 21.93 6.36 -1.46
CA ALA A 121 21.36 6.56 -0.14
C ALA A 121 22.30 7.32 0.82
N ASP A 122 23.61 7.12 0.69
CA ASP A 122 24.61 7.85 1.47
C ASP A 122 24.71 9.32 1.04
N ALA A 123 24.58 9.62 -0.26
CA ALA A 123 24.54 11.01 -0.74
C ALA A 123 23.31 11.75 -0.21
N ILE A 124 22.13 11.12 -0.24
CA ILE A 124 20.89 11.68 0.32
C ILE A 124 21.04 11.89 1.83
N TRP A 125 21.50 10.86 2.56
CA TRP A 125 21.64 10.93 4.00
C TRP A 125 22.56 12.07 4.44
N ASN A 126 23.66 12.29 3.73
CA ASN A 126 24.59 13.37 4.04
C ASN A 126 24.02 14.77 3.73
N ALA A 127 23.02 14.88 2.85
CA ALA A 127 22.35 16.13 2.54
C ALA A 127 21.24 16.51 3.54
N LEU A 128 20.72 15.53 4.30
CA LEU A 128 19.73 15.75 5.35
C LEU A 128 20.33 16.44 6.60
N THR A 129 19.54 17.29 7.25
CA THR A 129 19.85 17.89 8.55
C THR A 129 19.79 16.86 9.68
N GLU A 130 20.23 17.24 10.88
CA GLU A 130 20.16 16.34 12.04
C GLU A 130 18.72 16.02 12.44
N ASP A 131 17.81 16.99 12.36
CA ASP A 131 16.40 16.81 12.67
C ASP A 131 15.68 15.92 11.65
N GLU A 132 15.93 16.11 10.36
CA GLU A 132 15.38 15.26 9.29
C GLU A 132 15.84 13.79 9.43
N ARG A 133 17.11 13.57 9.81
CA ARG A 133 17.62 12.22 10.10
C ARG A 133 16.96 11.61 11.32
N ASN A 134 16.75 12.39 12.38
CA ASN A 134 16.08 11.94 13.59
C ASN A 134 14.61 11.59 13.32
N GLU A 135 13.93 12.38 12.49
CA GLU A 135 12.56 12.09 12.05
C GLU A 135 12.50 10.78 11.25
N PHE A 136 13.41 10.59 10.28
CA PHE A 136 13.51 9.34 9.53
C PHE A 136 13.77 8.12 10.44
N GLU A 137 14.69 8.24 11.40
CA GLU A 137 14.96 7.20 12.40
C GLU A 137 13.73 6.91 13.27
N ALA A 138 12.99 7.95 13.68
CA ALA A 138 11.76 7.80 14.43
C ALA A 138 10.68 7.09 13.61
N LEU A 139 10.54 7.40 12.32
CA LEU A 139 9.60 6.75 11.41
C LEU A 139 9.90 5.26 11.25
N ILE A 140 11.16 4.89 11.06
CA ILE A 140 11.58 3.48 10.98
C ILE A 140 11.27 2.74 12.28
N ASN A 141 11.62 3.32 13.43
CA ASN A 141 11.42 2.69 14.74
C ASN A 141 9.93 2.53 15.10
N ARG A 142 9.07 3.41 14.59
CA ARG A 142 7.61 3.30 14.76
C ARG A 142 6.98 2.26 13.82
N GLY A 143 7.67 1.86 12.76
CA GLY A 143 7.15 0.93 11.76
C GLY A 143 6.06 1.53 10.86
N ASP A 144 5.98 2.87 10.77
CA ASP A 144 4.91 3.60 10.05
C ASP A 144 5.29 3.91 8.58
N VAL A 145 6.36 3.30 8.08
CA VAL A 145 6.85 3.52 6.71
C VAL A 145 5.81 3.12 5.65
N GLY A 146 4.98 2.12 5.96
CA GLY A 146 3.95 1.61 5.05
C GLY A 146 2.85 2.63 4.70
N GLY A 147 2.61 3.63 5.55
CA GLY A 147 1.61 4.68 5.30
C GLY A 147 2.08 5.72 4.28
N ILE A 148 3.40 5.89 4.13
CA ILE A 148 4.02 6.88 3.25
C ILE A 148 4.32 6.25 1.87
N MET A 149 4.57 4.94 1.84
CA MET A 149 4.94 4.25 0.61
C MET A 149 3.72 4.10 -0.33
N PRO A 150 3.80 4.58 -1.58
CA PRO A 150 2.73 4.40 -2.55
C PRO A 150 2.51 2.90 -2.79
N GLN A 151 1.25 2.50 -2.78
CA GLN A 151 0.87 1.13 -3.04
C GLN A 151 0.90 0.87 -4.54
N TRP A 152 1.68 -0.12 -4.95
CA TRP A 152 1.74 -0.53 -6.34
C TRP A 152 0.40 -1.12 -6.77
N GLU A 153 -0.12 -0.61 -7.89
CA GLU A 153 -1.32 -1.14 -8.50
C GLU A 153 -0.96 -2.20 -9.54
N PRO A 154 -1.32 -3.49 -9.32
CA PRO A 154 -0.99 -4.51 -10.28
C PRO A 154 -1.73 -4.32 -11.60
N TRP A 155 -1.02 -4.51 -12.70
CA TRP A 155 -1.55 -4.36 -14.06
C TRP A 155 -2.73 -5.31 -14.39
N TRP A 156 -2.91 -6.38 -13.62
CA TRP A 156 -4.02 -7.33 -13.78
C TRP A 156 -5.30 -6.92 -13.03
N MET A 157 -5.32 -5.77 -12.34
CA MET A 157 -6.54 -5.27 -11.69
C MET A 157 -7.56 -4.69 -12.68
N TYR A 158 -7.10 -4.30 -13.88
CA TYR A 158 -8.00 -3.82 -14.92
C TYR A 158 -8.83 -4.96 -15.50
N ARG A 159 -10.14 -4.75 -15.60
CA ARG A 159 -11.03 -5.64 -16.37
C ARG A 159 -12.07 -4.80 -17.09
N ARG A 160 -12.17 -4.97 -18.40
CA ARG A 160 -13.19 -4.31 -19.21
C ARG A 160 -14.56 -4.85 -18.83
N GLU A 161 -15.44 -3.96 -18.39
CA GLU A 161 -16.86 -4.29 -18.22
C GLU A 161 -17.51 -4.44 -19.58
N LYS A 162 -18.15 -5.58 -19.82
CA LYS A 162 -18.90 -5.82 -21.07
C LYS A 162 -20.16 -4.96 -21.06
N LYS A 163 -20.11 -3.77 -21.68
CA LYS A 163 -21.30 -2.93 -21.86
C LYS A 163 -22.13 -3.51 -23.01
N LEU A 164 -23.41 -3.76 -22.75
CA LEU A 164 -24.35 -4.29 -23.75
C LEU A 164 -24.62 -3.28 -24.89
N VAL A 165 -24.30 -2.01 -24.67
CA VAL A 165 -24.38 -0.92 -25.65
C VAL A 165 -23.16 -0.04 -25.45
N GLU A 166 -22.36 0.13 -26.51
CA GLU A 166 -21.20 1.02 -26.53
C GLU A 166 -21.33 1.99 -27.70
N ASP A 167 -21.05 3.26 -27.44
CA ASP A 167 -20.93 4.25 -28.49
C ASP A 167 -19.69 3.95 -29.34
N VAL A 168 -19.86 3.94 -30.67
CA VAL A 168 -18.84 3.55 -31.67
C VAL A 168 -17.52 4.34 -31.55
N ASN A 169 -17.50 5.44 -30.78
CA ASN A 169 -16.37 6.34 -30.57
C ASN A 169 -15.69 6.25 -29.18
N VAL A 170 -16.08 5.32 -28.28
CA VAL A 170 -15.50 5.21 -26.92
C VAL A 170 -14.45 4.08 -26.82
N ASN A 171 -13.77 3.75 -27.92
CA ASN A 171 -12.60 2.85 -27.92
C ASN A 171 -11.32 3.50 -27.33
N VAL A 172 -11.47 4.58 -26.58
CA VAL A 172 -10.37 5.29 -25.91
C VAL A 172 -10.31 4.72 -24.50
N ASP A 173 -9.31 3.88 -24.23
CA ASP A 173 -8.66 3.64 -22.90
C ASP A 173 -8.12 2.20 -22.73
N ASP A 174 -8.62 1.20 -23.47
CA ASP A 174 -8.16 -0.18 -23.32
C ASP A 174 -6.69 -0.40 -23.70
N ALA A 175 -6.26 0.25 -24.79
CA ALA A 175 -4.87 0.17 -25.23
C ALA A 175 -3.93 0.84 -24.23
N ASP A 176 -4.39 1.89 -23.54
CA ASP A 176 -3.59 2.61 -22.54
C ASP A 176 -3.46 1.84 -21.23
N MET A 177 -4.53 1.16 -20.78
CA MET A 177 -4.48 0.32 -19.58
C MET A 177 -3.65 -0.96 -19.80
N LEU A 178 -3.64 -1.51 -21.02
CA LEU A 178 -2.82 -2.66 -21.38
C LEU A 178 -1.33 -2.31 -21.61
N LYS A 179 -0.96 -1.03 -21.76
CA LYS A 179 0.46 -0.63 -21.87
C LYS A 179 1.28 -0.97 -20.63
N ASN A 180 0.64 -1.00 -19.47
CA ASN A 180 1.31 -1.34 -18.21
C ASN A 180 1.55 -2.86 -18.05
N CYS A 181 1.02 -3.68 -18.97
CA CYS A 181 1.21 -5.12 -18.94
C CYS A 181 2.62 -5.50 -19.46
N PRO A 182 3.26 -6.51 -18.87
CA PRO A 182 4.53 -7.03 -19.36
C PRO A 182 4.46 -7.50 -20.81
N GLU A 183 5.56 -7.33 -21.53
CA GLU A 183 5.68 -7.79 -22.93
C GLU A 183 5.53 -9.31 -23.04
N LEU A 184 4.74 -9.73 -24.04
CA LEU A 184 4.50 -11.14 -24.30
C LEU A 184 5.72 -11.80 -24.96
N LYS A 185 6.13 -12.93 -24.40
CA LYS A 185 7.18 -13.75 -24.97
C LYS A 185 6.62 -14.59 -26.12
N ALA A 186 7.24 -14.49 -27.30
CA ALA A 186 6.96 -15.40 -28.40
C ALA A 186 7.40 -16.84 -28.05
N VAL A 187 6.46 -17.78 -28.17
CA VAL A 187 6.68 -19.20 -27.90
C VAL A 187 6.23 -20.06 -29.09
N PRO A 188 6.84 -21.24 -29.30
CA PRO A 188 6.39 -22.16 -30.33
C PRO A 188 5.00 -22.72 -29.98
N LYS A 189 4.22 -23.09 -30.99
CA LYS A 189 2.92 -23.74 -30.79
C LYS A 189 3.06 -25.03 -29.99
N PHE A 190 2.13 -25.31 -29.09
CA PHE A 190 2.21 -26.47 -28.21
C PHE A 190 2.34 -27.81 -28.95
N GLU A 191 1.64 -27.95 -30.08
CA GLU A 191 1.65 -29.14 -30.95
C GLU A 191 3.05 -29.48 -31.48
N THR A 192 3.94 -28.48 -31.59
CA THR A 192 5.32 -28.68 -32.03
C THR A 192 6.22 -29.20 -30.92
N LEU A 193 5.82 -29.03 -29.65
CA LEU A 193 6.57 -29.44 -28.47
C LEU A 193 6.25 -30.88 -28.04
N THR A 194 4.98 -31.29 -28.20
CA THR A 194 4.54 -32.63 -27.84
C THR A 194 3.37 -33.09 -28.69
N ALA A 195 3.40 -34.35 -29.10
CA ALA A 195 2.27 -35.02 -29.74
C ALA A 195 1.31 -35.66 -28.72
N VAL A 196 1.64 -35.61 -27.43
CA VAL A 196 0.85 -36.20 -26.35
C VAL A 196 -0.24 -35.22 -25.92
N LYS A 197 -1.48 -35.72 -25.78
CA LYS A 197 -2.60 -34.93 -25.27
C LYS A 197 -2.22 -34.29 -23.93
N PRO A 198 -2.41 -32.96 -23.75
CA PRO A 198 -2.07 -32.31 -22.50
C PRO A 198 -2.84 -32.92 -21.32
N SER A 199 -2.16 -33.07 -20.18
CA SER A 199 -2.80 -33.52 -18.94
C SER A 199 -3.75 -32.43 -18.42
N PRO A 200 -4.94 -32.79 -17.89
CA PRO A 200 -5.83 -31.83 -17.22
C PRO A 200 -5.14 -31.08 -16.06
N ALA A 201 -4.18 -31.73 -15.40
CA ALA A 201 -3.40 -31.16 -14.30
C ALA A 201 -2.56 -29.93 -14.69
N ILE A 202 -2.32 -29.68 -15.98
CA ILE A 202 -1.54 -28.52 -16.43
C ILE A 202 -2.22 -27.21 -16.00
N LYS A 203 -3.55 -27.13 -16.04
CA LYS A 203 -4.28 -25.92 -15.63
C LYS A 203 -4.07 -25.63 -14.15
N SER A 204 -4.26 -26.63 -13.28
CA SER A 204 -4.02 -26.52 -11.83
C SER A 204 -2.56 -26.20 -11.51
N ASN A 205 -1.62 -26.77 -12.26
CA ASN A 205 -0.19 -26.43 -12.12
C ASN A 205 0.10 -24.97 -12.49
N ILE A 206 -0.49 -24.45 -13.56
CA ILE A 206 -0.38 -23.04 -13.94
C ILE A 206 -1.00 -22.17 -12.85
N THR A 207 -2.14 -22.56 -12.27
CA THR A 207 -2.74 -21.86 -11.11
C THR A 207 -1.77 -21.76 -9.94
N ASN A 208 -1.06 -22.83 -9.58
CA ASN A 208 -0.04 -22.79 -8.53
C ASN A 208 1.06 -21.77 -8.85
N VAL A 209 1.54 -21.75 -10.10
CA VAL A 209 2.59 -20.81 -10.55
C VAL A 209 2.10 -19.36 -10.54
N LEU A 210 0.89 -19.09 -11.05
CA LEU A 210 0.29 -17.76 -11.08
C LEU A 210 0.03 -17.22 -9.67
N ALA A 211 -0.46 -18.07 -8.76
CA ALA A 211 -0.67 -17.69 -7.37
C ALA A 211 0.64 -17.29 -6.68
N SER A 212 1.69 -18.10 -6.84
CA SER A 212 3.01 -17.74 -6.30
C SER A 212 3.55 -16.46 -6.93
N TYR A 213 3.41 -16.27 -8.24
CA TYR A 213 3.85 -15.06 -8.93
C TYR A 213 3.11 -13.80 -8.43
N ALA A 214 1.78 -13.86 -8.33
CA ALA A 214 0.96 -12.75 -7.85
C ALA A 214 1.31 -12.37 -6.41
N PHE A 215 1.50 -13.38 -5.55
CA PHE A 215 1.94 -13.18 -4.18
C PHE A 215 3.28 -12.44 -4.11
N ILE A 216 4.29 -12.93 -4.84
CA ILE A 216 5.64 -12.35 -4.81
C ILE A 216 5.63 -10.90 -5.29
N LEU A 217 4.95 -10.59 -6.40
CA LEU A 217 4.90 -9.21 -6.87
C LEU A 217 4.18 -8.26 -5.90
N ARG A 218 3.13 -8.72 -5.20
CA ARG A 218 2.52 -7.90 -4.16
C ARG A 218 3.41 -7.75 -2.93
N TYR A 219 4.10 -8.81 -2.54
CA TYR A 219 5.01 -8.81 -1.41
C TYR A 219 6.14 -7.78 -1.59
N PHE A 220 6.66 -7.66 -2.81
CA PHE A 220 7.69 -6.69 -3.16
C PHE A 220 7.13 -5.37 -3.75
N ASN A 221 5.83 -5.11 -3.61
CA ASN A 221 5.19 -3.89 -4.11
C ASN A 221 5.54 -3.56 -5.58
N GLY A 222 5.64 -4.57 -6.45
CA GLY A 222 5.99 -4.42 -7.86
C GLY A 222 7.49 -4.27 -8.17
N GLU A 223 8.33 -3.96 -7.19
CA GLU A 223 9.76 -3.71 -7.35
C GLU A 223 10.58 -4.92 -6.87
N ILE A 224 11.00 -5.76 -7.81
CA ILE A 224 11.65 -7.03 -7.49
C ILE A 224 13.14 -7.03 -7.82
N GLU A 225 13.95 -7.51 -6.88
CA GLU A 225 15.30 -7.99 -7.15
C GLU A 225 15.20 -9.44 -7.67
N PRO A 226 15.63 -9.75 -8.92
CA PRO A 226 15.32 -11.03 -9.57
C PRO A 226 15.80 -12.26 -8.80
N GLU A 227 16.96 -12.19 -8.15
CA GLU A 227 17.51 -13.33 -7.39
C GLU A 227 16.66 -13.64 -6.16
N GLU A 228 16.38 -12.62 -5.35
CA GLU A 228 15.56 -12.75 -4.13
C GLU A 228 14.13 -13.17 -4.46
N ALA A 229 13.53 -12.54 -5.47
CA ALA A 229 12.18 -12.89 -5.93
C ALA A 229 12.09 -14.36 -6.33
N VAL A 230 13.09 -14.92 -7.03
CA VAL A 230 13.10 -16.33 -7.43
C VAL A 230 13.30 -17.27 -6.23
N ILE A 231 14.13 -16.90 -5.25
CA ILE A 231 14.32 -17.69 -4.03
C ILE A 231 12.99 -17.78 -3.25
N CYS A 232 12.33 -16.65 -3.02
CA CYS A 232 11.03 -16.58 -2.36
C CYS A 232 9.95 -17.32 -3.17
N LEU A 233 9.94 -17.16 -4.50
CA LEU A 233 9.03 -17.89 -5.39
C LEU A 233 9.20 -19.41 -5.26
N PHE A 234 10.44 -19.91 -5.26
CA PHE A 234 10.69 -21.35 -5.07
C PHE A 234 10.32 -21.83 -3.66
N ASN A 235 10.36 -20.97 -2.65
CA ASN A 235 9.92 -21.35 -1.32
C ASN A 235 8.41 -21.67 -1.29
N ILE A 236 7.61 -20.92 -2.05
CA ILE A 236 6.13 -21.02 -2.02
C ILE A 236 5.50 -21.79 -3.19
N CYS A 237 6.23 -21.95 -4.30
CA CYS A 237 5.73 -22.61 -5.50
C CYS A 237 6.18 -24.07 -5.58
N ASP A 238 5.39 -25.00 -5.04
CA ASP A 238 5.71 -26.43 -5.09
C ASP A 238 5.83 -26.96 -6.54
N ASN A 239 5.04 -26.42 -7.48
CA ASN A 239 5.15 -26.86 -8.87
C ASN A 239 6.55 -26.56 -9.47
N LEU A 240 7.11 -25.38 -9.22
CA LEU A 240 8.44 -25.02 -9.71
C LEU A 240 9.56 -25.61 -8.84
N ASN A 241 9.33 -25.70 -7.54
CA ASN A 241 10.34 -26.11 -6.56
C ASN A 241 10.57 -27.63 -6.55
N THR A 242 9.49 -28.41 -6.44
CA THR A 242 9.53 -29.87 -6.22
C THR A 242 8.92 -30.67 -7.37
N ASN A 243 8.41 -30.00 -8.42
CA ASN A 243 7.67 -30.60 -9.52
C ASN A 243 6.39 -31.33 -9.09
N THR A 244 5.77 -30.88 -7.99
CA THR A 244 4.45 -31.36 -7.59
C THR A 244 3.43 -31.05 -8.70
N ASN A 245 2.64 -32.06 -9.04
CA ASN A 245 1.50 -31.92 -9.93
C ASN A 245 0.23 -31.79 -9.10
N PHE A 246 -0.61 -30.84 -9.48
CA PHE A 246 -1.91 -30.62 -8.87
C PHE A 246 -3.00 -31.06 -9.83
N ASP A 247 -3.97 -31.82 -9.33
CA ASP A 247 -5.12 -32.25 -10.12
C ASP A 247 -6.31 -31.29 -9.97
N ASP A 248 -6.26 -30.40 -8.98
CA ASP A 248 -7.34 -29.47 -8.63
C ASP A 248 -6.80 -28.03 -8.42
N PRO A 249 -7.44 -26.99 -9.00
CA PRO A 249 -6.97 -25.61 -8.90
C PRO A 249 -7.09 -25.01 -7.50
N ALA A 250 -8.09 -25.42 -6.71
CA ALA A 250 -8.24 -24.94 -5.34
C ALA A 250 -7.12 -25.52 -4.46
N VAL A 251 -6.80 -26.80 -4.60
CA VAL A 251 -5.65 -27.42 -3.91
C VAL A 251 -4.33 -26.75 -4.32
N ALA A 252 -4.16 -26.46 -5.61
CA ALA A 252 -3.00 -25.73 -6.10
C ALA A 252 -2.84 -24.35 -5.45
N LEU A 253 -3.96 -23.63 -5.24
CA LEU A 253 -3.99 -22.31 -4.62
C LEU A 253 -3.74 -22.36 -3.11
N GLU A 254 -4.40 -23.29 -2.40
CA GLU A 254 -4.20 -23.47 -0.96
C GLU A 254 -2.79 -23.95 -0.62
N SER A 255 -2.16 -24.73 -1.50
CA SER A 255 -0.75 -25.12 -1.36
C SER A 255 0.16 -23.90 -1.26
N VAL A 256 -0.04 -22.87 -2.10
CA VAL A 256 0.73 -21.62 -2.02
C VAL A 256 0.45 -20.89 -0.71
N ALA A 257 -0.83 -20.72 -0.36
CA ALA A 257 -1.23 -20.05 0.88
C ALA A 257 -0.59 -20.69 2.12
N GLN A 258 -0.62 -22.03 2.20
CA GLN A 258 0.00 -22.78 3.28
C GLN A 258 1.52 -22.59 3.30
N LYS A 259 2.18 -22.59 2.14
CA LYS A 259 3.62 -22.37 2.06
C LYS A 259 4.03 -20.96 2.47
N CYS A 260 3.24 -19.94 2.13
CA CYS A 260 3.48 -18.58 2.60
C CYS A 260 3.47 -18.52 4.13
N LEU A 261 2.49 -19.15 4.79
CA LEU A 261 2.40 -19.20 6.26
C LEU A 261 3.52 -20.03 6.93
N GLN A 262 4.10 -20.97 6.19
CA GLN A 262 5.18 -21.84 6.68
C GLN A 262 6.58 -21.31 6.32
N SER A 263 6.67 -20.22 5.57
CA SER A 263 7.93 -19.68 5.10
C SER A 263 8.71 -19.06 6.26
N GLU A 264 10.02 -19.28 6.28
CA GLU A 264 10.93 -18.60 7.21
C GLU A 264 11.37 -17.23 6.66
N PHE A 265 11.13 -16.96 5.37
CA PHE A 265 11.61 -15.76 4.66
C PHE A 265 10.49 -14.76 4.35
N ILE A 266 9.23 -15.21 4.38
CA ILE A 266 8.07 -14.42 4.00
C ILE A 266 7.22 -14.20 5.24
N GLN A 267 6.95 -12.93 5.54
CA GLN A 267 5.97 -12.55 6.54
C GLN A 267 4.65 -12.21 5.84
N THR A 268 3.57 -12.88 6.24
CA THR A 268 2.26 -12.69 5.60
C THR A 268 1.14 -12.83 6.61
N ASP A 269 0.00 -12.27 6.27
CA ASP A 269 -1.26 -12.40 6.99
C ASP A 269 -2.37 -12.99 6.11
N GLU A 270 -3.53 -13.23 6.71
CA GLU A 270 -4.70 -13.80 6.02
C GLU A 270 -5.26 -12.84 4.96
N ALA A 271 -5.14 -11.52 5.16
CA ALA A 271 -5.58 -10.52 4.20
C ALA A 271 -4.73 -10.59 2.92
N SER A 272 -3.41 -10.65 3.03
CA SER A 272 -2.49 -10.79 1.90
C SER A 272 -2.75 -12.07 1.10
N ILE A 273 -3.03 -13.18 1.79
CA ILE A 273 -3.40 -14.45 1.15
C ILE A 273 -4.74 -14.30 0.40
N SER A 274 -5.73 -13.65 1.00
CA SER A 274 -7.04 -13.42 0.36
C SER A 274 -6.91 -12.56 -0.90
N VAL A 275 -6.05 -11.54 -0.85
CA VAL A 275 -5.71 -10.70 -2.01
C VAL A 275 -5.04 -11.54 -3.10
N MET A 276 -4.05 -12.36 -2.77
CA MET A 276 -3.41 -13.28 -3.72
C MET A 276 -4.42 -14.21 -4.41
N LYS A 277 -5.38 -14.77 -3.67
CA LYS A 277 -6.44 -15.61 -4.26
C LYS A 277 -7.26 -14.84 -5.30
N LYS A 278 -7.62 -13.59 -4.98
CA LYS A 278 -8.32 -12.69 -5.91
C LYS A 278 -7.47 -12.35 -7.14
N ASP A 279 -6.18 -12.05 -6.96
CA ASP A 279 -5.28 -11.75 -8.08
C ASP A 279 -5.12 -12.94 -9.02
N THR A 280 -4.96 -14.13 -8.45
CA THR A 280 -4.85 -15.36 -9.23
C THR A 280 -6.08 -15.55 -10.12
N PHE A 281 -7.27 -15.28 -9.57
CA PHE A 281 -8.51 -15.31 -10.34
C PHE A 281 -8.54 -14.28 -11.47
N LEU A 282 -8.09 -13.04 -11.22
CA LEU A 282 -8.01 -11.99 -12.24
C LEU A 282 -7.01 -12.35 -13.35
N LEU A 283 -5.84 -12.88 -12.99
CA LEU A 283 -4.82 -13.33 -13.93
C LEU A 283 -5.33 -14.44 -14.85
N ILE A 284 -6.15 -15.35 -14.33
CA ILE A 284 -6.76 -16.44 -15.11
C ILE A 284 -7.87 -15.91 -16.03
N ARG A 285 -8.68 -14.95 -15.56
CA ARG A 285 -9.81 -14.40 -16.33
C ARG A 285 -9.41 -13.38 -17.37
N GLY A 286 -8.22 -12.80 -17.28
CA GLY A 286 -7.75 -11.80 -18.20
C GLY A 286 -8.51 -10.47 -18.13
N PRO A 287 -8.16 -9.52 -19.03
CA PRO A 287 -8.77 -8.20 -19.09
C PRO A 287 -10.22 -8.22 -19.57
N SER A 288 -10.67 -9.26 -20.28
CA SER A 288 -12.02 -9.36 -20.83
C SER A 288 -12.34 -10.80 -21.23
N ASP A 289 -13.62 -11.16 -21.31
CA ASP A 289 -14.06 -12.48 -21.77
C ASP A 289 -13.60 -12.82 -23.21
N ASP A 290 -13.34 -11.79 -24.05
CA ASP A 290 -12.82 -11.98 -25.40
C ASP A 290 -11.28 -12.18 -25.44
N ASN A 291 -10.60 -11.98 -24.31
CA ASN A 291 -9.15 -11.99 -24.21
C ASN A 291 -8.67 -12.60 -22.88
N GLU A 292 -9.30 -13.69 -22.43
CA GLU A 292 -9.07 -14.26 -21.10
C GLU A 292 -7.62 -14.72 -20.89
N LYS A 293 -6.96 -15.20 -21.96
CA LYS A 293 -5.58 -15.71 -21.93
C LYS A 293 -4.51 -14.63 -21.67
N TYR A 294 -4.80 -13.36 -21.96
CA TYR A 294 -3.76 -12.33 -22.07
C TYR A 294 -2.99 -12.10 -20.77
N TYR A 295 -3.67 -12.00 -19.62
CA TYR A 295 -2.98 -11.80 -18.34
C TYR A 295 -2.18 -13.03 -17.90
N CYS A 296 -2.69 -14.23 -18.16
CA CYS A 296 -1.93 -15.45 -17.92
C CYS A 296 -0.65 -15.48 -18.78
N GLN A 297 -0.73 -15.08 -20.05
CA GLN A 297 0.44 -15.00 -20.94
C GLN A 297 1.43 -13.91 -20.49
N ALA A 298 0.93 -12.74 -20.08
CA ALA A 298 1.75 -11.63 -19.61
C ALA A 298 2.48 -11.99 -18.30
N ALA A 299 1.78 -12.60 -17.34
CA ALA A 299 2.38 -13.05 -16.08
C ALA A 299 3.47 -14.11 -16.29
N LEU A 300 3.20 -15.13 -17.11
CA LEU A 300 4.18 -16.17 -17.40
C LEU A 300 5.37 -15.63 -18.22
N SER A 301 5.14 -14.64 -19.10
CA SER A 301 6.20 -13.96 -19.85
C SER A 301 7.08 -13.11 -18.93
N HIS A 302 6.49 -12.40 -17.98
CA HIS A 302 7.24 -11.66 -16.98
C HIS A 302 8.03 -12.60 -16.06
N LEU A 303 7.41 -13.68 -15.59
CA LEU A 303 8.10 -14.70 -14.80
C LEU A 303 9.28 -15.32 -15.55
N HIS A 304 9.16 -15.55 -16.86
CA HIS A 304 10.26 -15.99 -17.70
C HIS A 304 11.43 -14.99 -17.70
N LYS A 305 11.13 -13.69 -17.82
CA LYS A 305 12.12 -12.61 -17.77
C LYS A 305 12.84 -12.59 -16.42
N ILE A 306 12.09 -12.60 -15.30
CA ILE A 306 12.64 -12.63 -13.94
C ILE A 306 13.59 -13.81 -13.75
N LEU A 307 13.16 -15.03 -14.12
CA LEU A 307 14.00 -16.23 -14.02
C LEU A 307 15.26 -16.13 -14.91
N THR A 308 15.16 -15.47 -16.07
CA THR A 308 16.29 -15.29 -16.99
C THR A 308 17.30 -14.29 -16.42
N GLU A 309 16.84 -13.20 -15.82
CA GLU A 309 17.68 -12.19 -15.17
C GLU A 309 18.39 -12.76 -13.93
N ALA A 310 17.66 -13.45 -13.07
CA ALA A 310 18.21 -14.15 -11.90
C ALA A 310 19.32 -15.15 -12.27
N LYS A 311 19.17 -15.84 -13.42
CA LYS A 311 20.19 -16.74 -13.96
C LYS A 311 21.45 -16.00 -14.46
N THR A 312 21.33 -14.75 -14.92
CA THR A 312 22.45 -13.97 -15.47
C THR A 312 23.25 -13.20 -14.42
N LEU A 313 22.62 -12.87 -13.28
CA LEU A 313 23.25 -12.13 -12.18
C LEU A 313 24.47 -12.88 -11.59
N ASP A 314 24.45 -14.22 -11.52
CA ASP A 314 25.59 -15.05 -11.09
C ASP A 314 26.87 -14.87 -11.94
N LYS A 315 26.76 -14.26 -13.13
CA LYS A 315 27.92 -13.91 -13.97
C LYS A 315 28.44 -12.49 -13.77
N GLN A 316 27.63 -11.56 -13.27
CA GLN A 316 27.96 -10.13 -13.18
C GLN A 316 28.48 -9.72 -11.80
N THR A 317 28.15 -10.46 -10.74
CA THR A 317 28.64 -10.19 -9.37
C THR A 317 30.16 -10.38 -9.20
N LYS A 318 30.87 -10.88 -10.22
CA LYS A 318 32.35 -10.97 -10.23
C LYS A 318 33.05 -9.69 -10.69
N ASP A 319 32.38 -8.80 -11.42
CA ASP A 319 33.01 -7.62 -12.04
C ASP A 319 32.61 -6.26 -11.41
N GLN A 320 31.71 -6.24 -10.42
CA GLN A 320 31.32 -5.02 -9.70
C GLN A 320 31.49 -5.10 -8.17
N LYS A 321 32.58 -5.72 -7.70
CA LYS A 321 33.17 -5.31 -6.41
C LYS A 321 33.96 -4.01 -6.60
N THR A 322 33.28 -2.95 -7.04
CA THR A 322 33.71 -1.61 -6.65
C THR A 322 33.34 -1.48 -5.20
N THR A 323 34.34 -1.57 -4.33
CA THR A 323 34.31 -1.16 -2.93
C THR A 323 33.87 0.33 -2.90
N LYS A 324 32.57 0.61 -2.99
CA LYS A 324 32.05 1.89 -2.50
C LYS A 324 32.38 1.89 -1.00
N GLU A 325 33.11 2.91 -0.54
CA GLU A 325 33.36 3.08 0.89
C GLU A 325 32.00 3.15 1.58
N LYS A 326 31.66 2.13 2.41
CA LYS A 326 30.44 2.17 3.22
C LYS A 326 30.51 3.42 4.10
N THR A 327 29.72 4.45 3.82
CA THR A 327 29.65 5.67 4.63
C THR A 327 28.52 5.57 5.67
N THR A 328 28.12 6.70 6.25
CA THR A 328 27.32 6.83 7.48
C THR A 328 25.95 6.16 7.41
N PHE A 329 25.26 6.21 6.27
CA PHE A 329 23.94 5.59 6.10
C PHE A 329 24.08 4.08 5.99
N SER A 330 24.86 3.58 5.04
CA SER A 330 25.04 2.15 4.78
C SER A 330 25.66 1.38 5.96
N LYS A 331 26.25 2.07 6.94
CA LYS A 331 26.69 1.50 8.23
C LYS A 331 25.57 1.39 9.25
N LYS A 332 24.67 2.39 9.32
CA LYS A 332 23.51 2.40 10.23
C LYS A 332 22.40 1.50 9.71
N PHE A 333 22.15 1.55 8.42
CA PHE A 333 21.16 0.78 7.68
C PHE A 333 21.90 -0.05 6.63
N PRO A 334 22.47 -1.20 7.04
CA PRO A 334 23.07 -2.10 6.06
C PRO A 334 22.01 -2.50 5.04
N GLU A 335 22.38 -2.46 3.76
CA GLU A 335 21.58 -3.09 2.70
C GLU A 335 21.22 -4.51 3.13
N HIS A 336 20.06 -4.99 2.69
CA HIS A 336 19.57 -6.31 3.01
C HIS A 336 20.59 -7.36 2.54
N GLU A 337 21.52 -7.75 3.41
CA GLU A 337 22.61 -8.64 3.05
C GLU A 337 21.99 -10.01 2.81
N LYS A 338 22.08 -10.51 1.56
CA LYS A 338 21.56 -11.81 1.07
C LYS A 338 22.07 -13.03 1.87
N GLU A 339 22.81 -12.84 2.96
CA GLU A 339 23.42 -13.89 3.79
C GLU A 339 22.39 -14.84 4.44
N HIS A 340 21.18 -14.35 4.69
CA HIS A 340 20.09 -15.15 5.28
C HIS A 340 19.27 -15.93 4.23
N LEU A 341 19.47 -15.64 2.94
CA LEU A 341 18.80 -16.36 1.85
C LEU A 341 19.70 -17.48 1.30
N PRO A 342 19.13 -18.65 0.97
CA PRO A 342 19.89 -19.74 0.37
C PRO A 342 20.41 -19.35 -1.02
N SER A 343 21.56 -19.91 -1.41
CA SER A 343 22.10 -19.70 -2.74
C SER A 343 21.18 -20.27 -3.82
N LEU A 344 21.05 -19.52 -4.93
CA LEU A 344 20.16 -19.90 -6.02
C LEU A 344 20.78 -21.00 -6.90
N ASP A 345 20.12 -22.17 -6.99
CA ASP A 345 20.52 -23.23 -7.91
C ASP A 345 20.19 -22.85 -9.37
N VAL A 346 21.19 -22.31 -10.07
CA VAL A 346 21.10 -21.91 -11.49
C VAL A 346 20.67 -23.07 -12.41
N SER A 347 21.00 -24.32 -12.07
CA SER A 347 20.59 -25.48 -12.87
C SER A 347 19.09 -25.73 -12.76
N LYS A 348 18.54 -25.53 -11.56
CA LYS A 348 17.10 -25.58 -11.32
C LYS A 348 16.38 -24.43 -12.03
N VAL A 349 16.89 -23.20 -11.92
CA VAL A 349 16.34 -22.03 -12.63
C VAL A 349 16.23 -22.30 -14.14
N LYS A 350 17.28 -22.86 -14.76
CA LYS A 350 17.23 -23.24 -16.18
C LYS A 350 16.12 -24.23 -16.52
N LYS A 351 15.84 -25.21 -15.65
CA LYS A 351 14.73 -26.17 -15.84
C LYS A 351 13.38 -25.47 -15.69
N CYS A 352 13.23 -24.59 -14.69
CA CYS A 352 12.01 -23.81 -14.48
C CYS A 352 11.72 -22.87 -15.66
N ILE A 353 12.74 -22.22 -16.24
CA ILE A 353 12.60 -21.42 -17.46
C ILE A 353 11.94 -22.24 -18.58
N LYS A 354 12.43 -23.47 -18.83
CA LYS A 354 11.85 -24.37 -19.84
C LYS A 354 10.43 -24.81 -19.50
N LYS A 355 10.14 -25.01 -18.22
CA LYS A 355 8.79 -25.34 -17.74
C LYS A 355 7.81 -24.18 -17.94
N VAL A 356 8.23 -22.94 -17.69
CA VAL A 356 7.44 -21.73 -17.96
C VAL A 356 7.23 -21.53 -19.46
N GLU A 357 8.23 -21.76 -20.30
CA GLU A 357 8.07 -21.76 -21.78
C GLU A 357 7.03 -22.79 -22.25
N TYR A 358 7.03 -23.99 -21.64
CA TYR A 358 6.03 -25.02 -21.91
C TYR A 358 4.62 -24.58 -21.49
N TYR A 359 4.46 -23.96 -20.32
CA TYR A 359 3.18 -23.41 -19.87
C TYR A 359 2.67 -22.25 -20.74
N LEU A 360 3.56 -21.34 -21.15
CA LEU A 360 3.22 -20.30 -22.12
C LEU A 360 2.70 -20.89 -23.43
N SER A 361 3.38 -21.91 -23.94
CA SER A 361 2.97 -22.59 -25.18
C SER A 361 1.61 -23.28 -25.02
N TYR A 362 1.33 -23.84 -23.84
CA TYR A 362 0.04 -24.44 -23.51
C TYR A 362 -1.08 -23.39 -23.51
N VAL A 363 -0.90 -22.26 -22.81
CA VAL A 363 -1.90 -21.18 -22.72
C VAL A 363 -2.16 -20.53 -24.09
N ASP A 364 -1.13 -20.43 -24.94
CA ASP A 364 -1.30 -19.95 -26.31
C ASP A 364 -2.21 -20.87 -27.15
N SER A 365 -2.10 -22.18 -26.93
CA SER A 365 -2.84 -23.19 -27.72
C SER A 365 -4.16 -23.64 -27.10
N TYR A 366 -4.36 -23.47 -25.78
CA TYR A 366 -5.50 -23.97 -25.01
C TYR A 366 -6.01 -22.93 -24.00
N ASP A 367 -7.32 -22.89 -23.77
CA ASP A 367 -7.93 -22.02 -22.77
C ASP A 367 -7.78 -22.55 -21.34
N MET A 368 -7.69 -21.60 -20.40
CA MET A 368 -7.64 -21.83 -18.96
C MET A 368 -9.05 -22.00 -18.35
N ASP A 369 -9.98 -22.60 -19.10
CA ASP A 369 -11.34 -22.88 -18.62
C ASP A 369 -11.30 -23.92 -17.50
N PHE A 370 -11.93 -23.60 -16.37
CA PHE A 370 -12.19 -24.54 -15.30
C PHE A 370 -13.68 -24.91 -15.39
N GLU A 371 -13.98 -26.18 -15.69
CA GLU A 371 -15.35 -26.71 -15.79
C GLU A 371 -16.11 -26.66 -14.48
#